data_AF-A2F746-F1
#
_entry.id   AF-A2F746-F1
#
_cell.length_a   1.000
_cell.length_b   1.000
_cell.length_c   1.000
_cell.angle_alpha   90.00
_cell.angle_beta   90.00
_cell.angle_gamma   90.00
#
_symmetry.space_group_name_H-M   'P 1'
#
loop_
_entity.id
_entity.type
_entity.pdbx_description
1 polymer ?
#
loop_
_entity_poly.entity_id
_entity_poly.type
_entity_poly.pdbx_seq_one_letter_code
_entity_poly.pdbx_strand_id
1 'polypeptide(L)'
;MAFAQGVKPSSSNKNYAIEVSVSMCGENEEKGFGTFGIGKGDLHFENNNITNNKCKIFSSSFIELDGSSGTCNFSTFRENKQIDCSFYFNSEEESLIQTFSFCNVIGNKCRTGNETVLFYCESTVKVDYCIFLDNIAKCMFRQSKYGCALTISDSYVESNSTIGSGIEFNNLKGNYDFNTYTHLFKENCFKGSYIISIKISYLSKFAKTATPGLLSSQK
;
A
#
# COMPACT_ATOMS: atom_id res chain seq x y z
N MET A 1 12.96 -12.12 -5.57
CA MET A 1 11.65 -11.68 -5.06
C MET A 1 11.14 -12.77 -4.13
N ALA A 2 10.58 -12.44 -2.98
CA ALA A 2 10.14 -13.46 -2.00
C ALA A 2 8.77 -14.06 -2.38
N PHE A 3 7.85 -13.21 -2.87
CA PHE A 3 6.57 -13.65 -3.43
C PHE A 3 6.26 -12.87 -4.70
N ALA A 4 5.89 -13.58 -5.76
CA ALA A 4 5.47 -13.01 -7.03
C ALA A 4 4.24 -13.73 -7.55
N GLN A 5 3.19 -13.00 -7.90
CA GLN A 5 2.00 -13.56 -8.54
C GLN A 5 1.68 -12.79 -9.82
N GLY A 6 1.66 -13.48 -10.95
CA GLY A 6 1.02 -12.96 -12.17
C GLY A 6 -0.38 -13.52 -12.27
N VAL A 7 -1.37 -12.70 -12.55
CA VAL A 7 -2.71 -13.18 -12.91
C VAL A 7 -3.00 -12.91 -14.38
N LYS A 8 -3.98 -13.62 -14.94
CA LYS A 8 -4.34 -13.43 -16.35
C LYS A 8 -5.09 -12.09 -16.50
N PRO A 9 -4.71 -11.23 -17.46
CA PRO A 9 -5.49 -10.03 -17.80
C PRO A 9 -6.92 -10.43 -18.12
N SER A 10 -7.88 -9.72 -17.54
CA SER A 10 -9.29 -10.03 -17.68
C SER A 10 -10.08 -8.74 -17.62
N SER A 11 -10.87 -8.48 -18.66
CA SER A 11 -11.89 -7.43 -18.69
C SER A 11 -13.08 -7.73 -17.76
N SER A 12 -13.18 -8.97 -17.25
CA SER A 12 -14.12 -9.33 -16.18
C SER A 12 -13.47 -9.08 -14.82
N ASN A 13 -14.22 -8.44 -13.90
CA ASN A 13 -13.85 -8.11 -12.51
C ASN A 13 -13.56 -9.36 -11.66
N LYS A 14 -12.55 -10.13 -12.03
CA LYS A 14 -12.05 -11.24 -11.22
C LYS A 14 -11.13 -10.64 -10.17
N ASN A 15 -11.69 -10.50 -8.98
CA ASN A 15 -10.98 -9.98 -7.83
C ASN A 15 -10.21 -11.14 -7.19
N TYR A 16 -8.88 -11.04 -7.13
CA TYR A 16 -8.08 -11.96 -6.33
C TYR A 16 -7.82 -11.33 -4.98
N ALA A 17 -8.22 -12.02 -3.90
CA ALA A 17 -7.87 -11.64 -2.54
C ALA A 17 -6.56 -12.33 -2.15
N ILE A 18 -5.56 -11.54 -1.77
CA ILE A 18 -4.24 -12.07 -1.38
C ILE A 18 -3.90 -11.54 0.02
N GLU A 19 -3.74 -12.49 0.93
CA GLU A 19 -3.18 -12.29 2.27
C GLU A 19 -1.80 -12.95 2.32
N VAL A 20 -0.78 -12.12 2.50
CA VAL A 20 0.62 -12.53 2.55
C VAL A 20 1.33 -11.84 3.71
N SER A 21 2.18 -12.59 4.40
CA SER A 21 3.14 -12.03 5.34
C SER A 21 4.54 -12.39 4.89
N VAL A 22 5.36 -11.35 4.67
CA VAL A 22 6.76 -11.50 4.29
C VAL A 22 7.60 -10.68 5.25
N SER A 23 8.48 -11.36 5.99
CA SER A 23 9.36 -10.68 6.93
C SER A 23 10.80 -11.15 6.80
N MET A 24 11.73 -10.25 7.14
CA MET A 24 13.16 -10.54 7.21
C MET A 24 13.76 -11.14 5.92
N CYS A 25 13.20 -10.77 4.76
CA CYS A 25 13.72 -11.21 3.47
C CYS A 25 14.87 -10.31 3.00
N GLY A 26 15.88 -10.93 2.38
CA GLY A 26 17.03 -10.26 1.79
C GLY A 26 18.18 -10.02 2.75
N GLU A 27 19.39 -10.33 2.28
CA GLU A 27 20.62 -10.22 3.09
C GLU A 27 20.96 -8.74 3.38
N ASN A 28 20.88 -7.92 2.33
CA ASN A 28 21.19 -6.50 2.34
C ASN A 28 20.44 -5.77 1.20
N GLU A 29 20.52 -4.45 1.20
CA GLU A 29 19.85 -3.56 0.25
C GLU A 29 20.49 -3.58 -1.15
N GLU A 30 21.64 -4.24 -1.34
CA GLU A 30 22.31 -4.31 -2.66
C GLU A 30 21.94 -5.56 -3.45
N LYS A 31 21.35 -6.56 -2.77
CA LYS A 31 20.95 -7.85 -3.34
C LYS A 31 19.42 -8.01 -3.33
N GLY A 32 18.93 -8.73 -4.34
CA GLY A 32 17.50 -9.01 -4.49
C GLY A 32 16.72 -7.83 -5.06
N PHE A 33 15.71 -8.11 -5.88
CA PHE A 33 14.97 -7.09 -6.63
C PHE A 33 13.83 -6.45 -5.83
N GLY A 34 13.00 -7.27 -5.18
CA GLY A 34 11.93 -6.80 -4.31
C GLY A 34 11.38 -7.91 -3.42
N THR A 35 10.44 -7.57 -2.53
CA THR A 35 9.85 -8.52 -1.58
C THR A 35 8.61 -9.17 -2.16
N PHE A 36 7.63 -8.36 -2.52
CA PHE A 36 6.30 -8.78 -2.94
C PHE A 36 5.95 -8.08 -4.26
N GLY A 37 5.56 -8.86 -5.26
CA GLY A 37 5.17 -8.37 -6.57
C GLY A 37 3.88 -9.01 -7.06
N ILE A 38 2.96 -8.20 -7.58
CA ILE A 38 1.79 -8.71 -8.29
C ILE A 38 1.60 -7.97 -9.60
N GLY A 39 1.29 -8.71 -10.66
CA GLY A 39 1.00 -8.16 -11.98
C GLY A 39 -0.34 -8.65 -12.54
N LYS A 40 -1.00 -7.74 -13.24
CA LYS A 40 -2.24 -7.88 -14.03
C LYS A 40 -3.50 -8.08 -13.15
N GLY A 41 -4.70 -7.79 -13.69
CA GLY A 41 -6.00 -8.03 -13.02
C GLY A 41 -6.40 -7.07 -11.87
N ASP A 42 -7.63 -7.25 -11.36
CA ASP A 42 -8.14 -6.55 -10.16
C ASP A 42 -7.74 -7.34 -8.89
N LEU A 43 -7.06 -6.67 -7.96
CA LEU A 43 -6.42 -7.31 -6.82
C LEU A 43 -6.88 -6.63 -5.53
N HIS A 44 -7.45 -7.44 -4.64
CA HIS A 44 -7.80 -7.02 -3.31
C HIS A 44 -6.71 -7.46 -2.33
N PHE A 45 -6.03 -6.49 -1.73
CA PHE A 45 -5.00 -6.73 -0.72
C PHE A 45 -5.64 -6.67 0.65
N GLU A 46 -5.62 -7.79 1.38
CA GLU A 46 -6.14 -7.86 2.76
C GLU A 46 -5.07 -8.30 3.74
N ASN A 47 -4.94 -7.54 4.83
CA ASN A 47 -4.15 -7.85 6.03
C ASN A 47 -2.68 -8.22 5.80
N ASN A 48 -2.07 -7.67 4.74
CA ASN A 48 -0.66 -7.97 4.48
C ASN A 48 0.25 -7.38 5.55
N ASN A 49 1.26 -8.15 5.94
CA ASN A 49 2.25 -7.72 6.91
C ASN A 49 3.66 -7.93 6.35
N ILE A 50 4.21 -6.85 5.79
CA ILE A 50 5.50 -6.84 5.08
C ILE A 50 6.51 -6.03 5.89
N THR A 51 7.42 -6.71 6.59
CA THR A 51 8.26 -6.05 7.60
C THR A 51 9.72 -6.46 7.57
N ASN A 52 10.61 -5.53 7.94
CA ASN A 52 12.04 -5.81 8.11
C ASN A 52 12.74 -6.41 6.87
N ASN A 53 12.23 -6.14 5.67
CA ASN A 53 12.81 -6.66 4.44
C ASN A 53 13.90 -5.72 3.92
N LYS A 54 14.92 -6.28 3.27
CA LYS A 54 16.00 -5.55 2.61
C LYS A 54 16.05 -5.92 1.14
N CYS A 55 15.93 -4.96 0.24
CA CYS A 55 15.93 -5.22 -1.21
C CYS A 55 16.60 -4.08 -1.97
N LYS A 56 17.05 -4.34 -3.19
CA LYS A 56 17.59 -3.29 -4.06
C LYS A 56 16.53 -2.29 -4.48
N ILE A 57 15.41 -2.78 -5.03
CA ILE A 57 14.42 -1.90 -5.63
C ILE A 57 13.20 -1.77 -4.72
N PHE A 58 12.32 -2.78 -4.63
CA PHE A 58 11.03 -2.69 -3.93
C PHE A 58 10.94 -3.57 -2.68
N SER A 59 11.23 -3.02 -1.51
CA SER A 59 11.19 -3.79 -0.26
C SER A 59 9.78 -4.01 0.31
N SER A 60 8.79 -3.22 -0.12
CA SER A 60 7.39 -3.37 0.28
C SER A 60 6.55 -4.02 -0.81
N SER A 61 6.27 -3.31 -1.91
CA SER A 61 5.37 -3.84 -2.95
C SER A 61 5.70 -3.32 -4.35
N PHE A 62 5.56 -4.20 -5.34
CA PHE A 62 5.47 -3.88 -6.77
C PHE A 62 4.08 -4.29 -7.27
N ILE A 63 3.33 -3.36 -7.87
CA ILE A 63 2.00 -3.63 -8.40
C ILE A 63 1.90 -3.10 -9.84
N GLU A 64 1.58 -3.99 -10.76
CA GLU A 64 1.34 -3.70 -12.18
C GLU A 64 -0.11 -4.05 -12.54
N LEU A 65 -0.88 -3.10 -13.06
CA LEU A 65 -2.29 -3.29 -13.43
C LEU A 65 -2.51 -3.47 -14.94
N ASP A 66 -3.54 -4.24 -15.25
CA ASP A 66 -4.03 -4.54 -16.61
C ASP A 66 -5.60 -4.62 -16.59
N GLY A 67 -6.22 -3.86 -15.69
CA GLY A 67 -7.67 -3.82 -15.42
C GLY A 67 -8.02 -2.83 -14.29
N SER A 68 -9.30 -2.47 -14.14
CA SER A 68 -9.74 -1.57 -13.06
C SER A 68 -9.53 -2.22 -11.70
N SER A 69 -8.88 -1.55 -10.75
CA SER A 69 -8.69 -2.09 -9.40
C SER A 69 -9.76 -1.61 -8.42
N GLY A 70 -10.31 -2.52 -7.63
CA GLY A 70 -11.13 -2.23 -6.46
C GLY A 70 -10.32 -1.63 -5.30
N THR A 71 -11.03 -1.26 -4.23
CA THR A 71 -10.46 -0.69 -3.00
C THR A 71 -9.60 -1.73 -2.28
N CYS A 72 -8.38 -1.41 -1.84
CA CYS A 72 -7.55 -2.28 -0.99
C CYS A 72 -7.89 -2.09 0.50
N ASN A 73 -7.95 -3.17 1.30
CA ASN A 73 -8.30 -3.09 2.71
C ASN A 73 -7.18 -3.63 3.62
N PHE A 74 -6.50 -2.69 4.27
CA PHE A 74 -5.59 -2.90 5.39
C PHE A 74 -4.29 -3.65 5.08
N SER A 75 -3.17 -2.95 5.14
CA SER A 75 -1.83 -3.56 5.03
C SER A 75 -0.82 -2.78 5.85
N THR A 76 0.06 -3.48 6.54
CA THR A 76 1.14 -2.89 7.35
C THR A 76 2.49 -3.16 6.69
N PHE A 77 3.23 -2.08 6.48
CA PHE A 77 4.58 -2.04 5.94
C PHE A 77 5.46 -1.33 6.96
N ARG A 78 6.41 -2.06 7.55
CA ARG A 78 7.22 -1.50 8.63
C ARG A 78 8.69 -1.85 8.51
N GLU A 79 9.53 -0.86 8.76
CA GLU A 79 10.99 -1.02 8.91
C GLU A 79 11.65 -1.70 7.69
N ASN A 80 11.04 -1.60 6.51
CA ASN A 80 11.64 -2.10 5.28
C ASN A 80 12.75 -1.16 4.81
N LYS A 81 13.80 -1.72 4.20
CA LYS A 81 14.98 -0.99 3.72
C LYS A 81 15.24 -1.28 2.24
N GLN A 82 15.53 -0.23 1.49
CA GLN A 82 15.70 -0.32 0.04
C GLN A 82 16.65 0.74 -0.49
N ILE A 83 17.19 0.52 -1.69
CA ILE A 83 17.95 1.57 -2.38
C ILE A 83 17.01 2.53 -3.09
N ASP A 84 16.01 2.02 -3.81
CA ASP A 84 15.23 2.85 -4.74
C ASP A 84 13.89 3.32 -4.15
N CYS A 85 12.86 2.46 -4.18
CA CYS A 85 11.52 2.82 -3.73
C CYS A 85 10.81 1.74 -2.92
N SER A 86 9.99 2.13 -1.94
CA SER A 86 9.26 1.14 -1.12
C SER A 86 8.09 0.54 -1.91
N PHE A 87 7.37 1.40 -2.62
CA PHE A 87 6.19 1.06 -3.41
C PHE A 87 6.35 1.54 -4.83
N TYR A 88 6.05 0.66 -5.78
CA TYR A 88 6.00 0.98 -7.21
C TYR A 88 4.65 0.56 -7.79
N PHE A 89 3.96 1.52 -8.39
CA PHE A 89 2.65 1.33 -9.01
C PHE A 89 2.73 1.70 -10.49
N ASN A 90 2.33 0.77 -11.35
CA ASN A 90 2.30 0.96 -12.81
C ASN A 90 1.02 0.38 -13.42
N SER A 91 0.65 0.88 -14.60
CA SER A 91 -0.45 0.41 -15.41
C SER A 91 -0.10 0.50 -16.89
N GLU A 92 -0.44 -0.53 -17.67
CA GLU A 92 -0.31 -0.51 -19.13
C GLU A 92 -1.29 0.51 -19.77
N GLU A 93 -2.45 0.74 -19.14
CA GLU A 93 -3.47 1.70 -19.59
C GLU A 93 -3.54 2.95 -18.69
N GLU A 94 -3.52 4.15 -19.30
CA GLU A 94 -3.55 5.45 -18.59
C GLU A 94 -4.91 5.77 -17.95
N SER A 95 -5.98 5.15 -18.46
CA SER A 95 -7.36 5.31 -17.96
C SER A 95 -7.61 4.59 -16.62
N LEU A 96 -6.72 3.69 -16.22
CA LEU A 96 -6.91 2.89 -15.01
C LEU A 96 -6.51 3.68 -13.77
N ILE A 97 -7.40 3.63 -12.77
CA ILE A 97 -7.23 4.27 -11.47
C ILE A 97 -7.00 3.19 -10.43
N GLN A 98 -5.94 3.35 -9.63
CA GLN A 98 -5.66 2.49 -8.51
C GLN A 98 -6.06 3.12 -7.18
N THR A 99 -6.75 2.38 -6.32
CA THR A 99 -7.08 2.85 -4.97
C THR A 99 -6.38 1.99 -3.92
N PHE A 100 -5.51 2.62 -3.13
CA PHE A 100 -4.77 2.01 -2.05
C PHE A 100 -5.24 2.60 -0.72
N SER A 101 -5.89 1.80 0.13
CA SER A 101 -6.53 2.33 1.32
C SER A 101 -6.18 1.59 2.61
N PHE A 102 -6.39 2.27 3.73
CA PHE A 102 -6.26 1.73 5.09
C PHE A 102 -4.86 1.20 5.43
N CYS A 103 -3.79 1.86 5.00
CA CYS A 103 -2.44 1.33 5.15
C CYS A 103 -1.64 1.96 6.30
N ASN A 104 -0.76 1.16 6.91
CA ASN A 104 0.25 1.64 7.85
C ASN A 104 1.63 1.54 7.19
N VAL A 105 2.28 2.66 6.93
CA VAL A 105 3.64 2.73 6.38
C VAL A 105 4.53 3.43 7.39
N ILE A 106 5.30 2.64 8.14
CA ILE A 106 5.98 3.12 9.35
C ILE A 106 7.46 2.77 9.32
N GLY A 107 8.34 3.76 9.44
CA GLY A 107 9.77 3.50 9.63
C GLY A 107 10.49 2.91 8.41
N ASN A 108 9.89 2.94 7.22
CA ASN A 108 10.54 2.45 6.00
C ASN A 108 11.65 3.42 5.56
N LYS A 109 12.77 2.89 5.05
CA LYS A 109 13.96 3.67 4.71
C LYS A 109 14.43 3.39 3.29
N CYS A 110 14.32 4.37 2.42
CA CYS A 110 15.08 4.40 1.16
C CYS A 110 16.48 4.97 1.43
N ARG A 111 17.50 4.48 0.72
CA ARG A 111 18.84 5.04 0.76
C ARG A 111 18.79 6.52 0.34
N THR A 112 19.65 7.38 0.88
CA THR A 112 19.68 8.82 0.55
C THR A 112 20.40 9.12 -0.77
N GLY A 113 19.98 8.45 -1.86
CA GLY A 113 20.41 8.74 -3.22
C GLY A 113 19.52 9.79 -3.91
N ASN A 114 19.99 10.34 -5.04
CA ASN A 114 19.35 11.46 -5.73
C ASN A 114 17.93 11.20 -6.28
N GLU A 115 17.46 9.96 -6.31
CA GLU A 115 16.19 9.59 -6.95
C GLU A 115 15.26 8.77 -6.06
N THR A 116 15.55 8.68 -4.76
CA THR A 116 14.89 7.71 -3.88
C THR A 116 13.52 8.19 -3.39
N VAL A 117 12.51 7.35 -3.56
CA VAL A 117 11.10 7.72 -3.31
C VAL A 117 10.40 6.67 -2.48
N LEU A 118 9.60 7.03 -1.48
CA LEU A 118 8.81 6.02 -0.77
C LEU A 118 7.71 5.42 -1.67
N PHE A 119 6.91 6.28 -2.31
CA PHE A 119 5.84 5.94 -3.24
C PHE A 119 6.11 6.47 -4.64
N TYR A 120 6.35 5.57 -5.59
CA TYR A 120 6.57 5.91 -6.99
C TYR A 120 5.41 5.40 -7.85
N CYS A 121 4.76 6.30 -8.59
CA CYS A 121 3.57 6.00 -9.39
C CYS A 121 3.75 6.43 -10.84
N GLU A 122 3.48 5.51 -11.77
CA GLU A 122 3.41 5.74 -13.22
C GLU A 122 1.99 5.63 -13.76
N SER A 123 0.99 5.62 -12.89
CA SER A 123 -0.44 5.58 -13.21
C SER A 123 -1.21 6.53 -12.29
N THR A 124 -2.53 6.66 -12.52
CA THR A 124 -3.38 7.43 -11.60
C THR A 124 -3.66 6.60 -10.35
N VAL A 125 -3.24 7.11 -9.19
CA VAL A 125 -3.35 6.41 -7.90
C VAL A 125 -4.03 7.31 -6.88
N LYS A 126 -4.95 6.72 -6.11
CA LYS A 126 -5.63 7.30 -4.96
C LYS A 126 -5.17 6.57 -3.71
N VAL A 127 -4.74 7.31 -2.70
CA VAL A 127 -4.24 6.78 -1.44
C VAL A 127 -5.09 7.33 -0.30
N ASP A 128 -5.89 6.47 0.33
CA ASP A 128 -6.91 6.92 1.28
C ASP A 128 -6.75 6.26 2.66
N TYR A 129 -7.00 7.01 3.73
CA TYR A 129 -6.99 6.46 5.11
C TYR A 129 -5.66 5.78 5.50
N CYS A 130 -4.54 6.27 4.97
CA CYS A 130 -3.21 5.73 5.23
C CYS A 130 -2.43 6.56 6.26
N ILE A 131 -1.47 5.91 6.91
CA ILE A 131 -0.59 6.52 7.91
C ILE A 131 0.85 6.41 7.43
N PHE A 132 1.52 7.55 7.26
CA PHE A 132 2.92 7.66 6.91
C PHE A 132 3.68 8.31 8.06
N LEU A 133 4.45 7.50 8.79
CA LEU A 133 5.13 7.92 10.03
C LEU A 133 6.59 7.44 10.04
N ASP A 134 7.52 8.30 10.45
CA ASP A 134 8.94 7.96 10.65
C ASP A 134 9.65 7.39 9.41
N ASN A 135 9.14 7.65 8.21
CA ASN A 135 9.72 7.15 6.97
C ASN A 135 10.87 8.06 6.51
N ILE A 136 11.90 7.46 5.92
CA ILE A 136 13.07 8.18 5.42
C ILE A 136 13.19 7.92 3.92
N ALA A 137 13.01 8.95 3.11
CA ALA A 137 13.26 8.95 1.67
C ALA A 137 13.61 10.38 1.21
N LYS A 138 14.22 10.55 0.03
CA LYS A 138 14.43 11.90 -0.52
C LYS A 138 13.11 12.59 -0.83
N CYS A 139 12.17 11.84 -1.42
CA CYS A 139 10.78 12.26 -1.59
C CYS A 139 9.85 11.16 -1.06
N MET A 140 8.75 11.53 -0.44
CA MET A 140 7.75 10.57 0.04
C MET A 140 6.86 10.08 -1.10
N PHE A 141 6.49 10.98 -2.00
CA PHE A 141 5.57 10.68 -3.09
C PHE A 141 6.10 11.26 -4.39
N ARG A 142 6.03 10.49 -5.48
CA ARG A 142 6.37 10.93 -6.83
C ARG A 142 5.42 10.33 -7.85
N GLN A 143 4.89 11.20 -8.69
CA GLN A 143 4.19 10.85 -9.91
C GLN A 143 5.12 11.18 -11.10
N SER A 144 5.32 10.22 -12.03
CA SER A 144 6.23 10.40 -13.18
C SER A 144 5.56 10.52 -14.54
N LYS A 145 4.35 9.98 -14.72
CA LYS A 145 3.68 9.86 -16.03
C LYS A 145 2.74 11.04 -16.30
N TYR A 146 2.96 11.74 -17.41
CA TYR A 146 2.10 12.87 -17.81
C TYR A 146 0.63 12.45 -17.92
N GLY A 147 -0.30 13.32 -17.47
CA GLY A 147 -1.74 13.05 -17.53
C GLY A 147 -2.29 12.16 -16.42
N CYS A 148 -1.42 11.60 -15.56
CA CYS A 148 -1.82 10.83 -14.38
C CYS A 148 -1.62 11.65 -13.09
N ALA A 149 -2.33 11.28 -12.02
CA ALA A 149 -2.27 11.96 -10.73
C ALA A 149 -2.06 10.99 -9.57
N LEU A 150 -1.33 11.42 -8.53
CA LEU A 150 -1.32 10.76 -7.23
C LEU A 150 -2.08 11.62 -6.22
N THR A 151 -3.28 11.19 -5.85
CA THR A 151 -4.13 11.86 -4.86
C THR A 151 -4.01 11.14 -3.52
N ILE A 152 -3.68 11.87 -2.45
CA ILE A 152 -3.64 11.35 -1.09
C ILE A 152 -4.77 12.02 -0.31
N SER A 153 -5.72 11.23 0.16
CA SER A 153 -6.88 11.75 0.88
C SER A 153 -7.14 11.06 2.22
N ASP A 154 -7.77 11.79 3.15
CA ASP A 154 -8.17 11.29 4.48
C ASP A 154 -7.06 10.58 5.28
N SER A 155 -5.81 10.88 4.95
CA SER A 155 -4.59 10.21 5.40
C SER A 155 -3.78 11.10 6.35
N TYR A 156 -2.87 10.49 7.09
CA TYR A 156 -1.89 11.18 7.91
C TYR A 156 -0.50 11.05 7.30
N VAL A 157 0.14 12.19 7.04
CA VAL A 157 1.53 12.29 6.57
C VAL A 157 2.31 13.13 7.56
N GLU A 158 3.38 12.57 8.12
CA GLU A 158 4.25 13.31 9.04
C GLU A 158 4.85 14.56 8.38
N SER A 159 4.87 15.67 9.13
CA SER A 159 5.14 17.03 8.64
C SER A 159 6.53 17.25 8.01
N ASN A 160 7.49 16.37 8.27
CA ASN A 160 8.86 16.50 7.74
C ASN A 160 9.06 15.79 6.38
N SER A 161 7.97 15.31 5.79
CA SER A 161 7.94 14.61 4.52
C SER A 161 8.20 15.55 3.34
N THR A 162 9.25 15.28 2.55
CA THR A 162 9.48 16.00 1.27
C THR A 162 8.57 15.44 0.19
N ILE A 163 7.96 16.31 -0.63
CA ILE A 163 6.96 15.93 -1.65
C ILE A 163 7.53 16.14 -3.06
N GLY A 164 7.29 15.19 -3.97
CA GLY A 164 7.64 15.31 -5.39
C GLY A 164 6.57 16.02 -6.25
N SER A 165 6.75 16.02 -7.57
CA SER A 165 5.79 16.60 -8.52
C SER A 165 4.53 15.73 -8.71
N GLY A 166 3.42 16.38 -9.09
CA GLY A 166 2.19 15.68 -9.54
C GLY A 166 1.35 15.07 -8.42
N ILE A 167 1.47 15.60 -7.20
CA ILE A 167 0.80 15.09 -5.99
C ILE A 167 -0.31 16.04 -5.57
N GLU A 168 -1.50 15.49 -5.31
CA GLU A 168 -2.65 16.21 -4.78
C GLU A 168 -2.96 15.72 -3.36
N PHE A 169 -3.20 16.64 -2.44
CA PHE A 169 -3.55 16.33 -1.06
C PHE A 169 -4.95 16.84 -0.74
N ASN A 170 -5.82 15.95 -0.28
CA ASN A 170 -7.20 16.27 0.07
C ASN A 170 -7.48 15.85 1.52
N ASN A 171 -8.06 16.73 2.33
CA ASN A 171 -8.46 16.41 3.71
C ASN A 171 -7.34 15.77 4.56
N LEU A 172 -6.10 16.24 4.41
CA LEU A 172 -4.99 15.78 5.24
C LEU A 172 -5.31 16.01 6.72
N LYS A 173 -5.13 14.97 7.53
CA LYS A 173 -5.33 15.08 8.97
C LYS A 173 -4.10 15.71 9.59
N GLY A 174 -4.29 16.86 10.23
CA GLY A 174 -3.21 17.61 10.88
C GLY A 174 -2.63 16.92 12.13
N ASN A 175 -3.40 16.04 12.76
CA ASN A 175 -2.96 15.28 13.93
C ASN A 175 -3.28 13.80 13.77
N TYR A 176 -2.33 12.99 14.23
CA TYR A 176 -2.49 11.56 14.36
C TYR A 176 -3.18 11.22 15.69
N ASP A 177 -4.48 10.90 15.65
CA ASP A 177 -5.18 10.41 16.84
C ASP A 177 -5.17 8.89 16.88
N PHE A 178 -4.29 8.32 17.72
CA PHE A 178 -4.25 6.88 17.99
C PHE A 178 -5.61 6.32 18.42
N ASN A 179 -6.53 7.12 18.98
CA ASN A 179 -7.87 6.68 19.38
C ASN A 179 -8.82 6.51 18.20
N THR A 180 -8.78 7.43 17.23
CA THR A 180 -9.56 7.33 15.99
C THR A 180 -9.06 6.18 15.09
N TYR A 181 -7.76 5.86 15.15
CA TYR A 181 -7.14 4.73 14.43
C TYR A 181 -6.99 3.46 15.30
N THR A 182 -7.65 3.39 16.47
CA THR A 182 -7.47 2.30 17.47
C THR A 182 -7.65 0.89 16.90
N HIS A 183 -8.59 0.72 15.96
CA HIS A 183 -8.86 -0.56 15.29
C HIS A 183 -7.67 -1.05 14.44
N LEU A 184 -6.79 -0.13 14.01
CA LEU A 184 -5.62 -0.41 13.17
C LEU A 184 -4.37 -0.79 13.99
N PHE A 185 -4.38 -0.54 15.31
CA PHE A 185 -3.28 -0.88 16.22
C PHE A 185 -3.64 -1.93 17.27
N LYS A 186 -4.91 -2.01 17.73
CA LYS A 186 -5.30 -2.87 18.86
C LYS A 186 -5.87 -4.23 18.46
N GLU A 187 -6.44 -4.40 17.27
CA GLU A 187 -7.12 -5.68 16.94
C GLU A 187 -6.24 -6.73 16.26
N ASN A 188 -5.10 -6.34 15.64
CA ASN A 188 -4.28 -7.26 14.82
C ASN A 188 -2.76 -7.27 15.09
N CYS A 189 -2.25 -6.62 16.15
CA CYS A 189 -0.91 -6.96 16.64
C CYS A 189 -0.97 -8.30 17.40
N PHE A 190 -1.04 -9.39 16.63
CA PHE A 190 -1.03 -10.76 17.13
C PHE A 190 0.24 -10.99 17.96
N LYS A 191 0.08 -10.99 19.28
CA LYS A 191 1.03 -11.64 20.20
C LYS A 191 0.90 -13.14 19.98
N GLY A 192 1.69 -13.70 19.06
CA GLY A 192 1.83 -15.13 18.86
C GLY A 192 1.51 -15.57 17.43
N SER A 193 2.49 -16.17 16.77
CA SER A 193 2.47 -16.67 15.39
C SER A 193 1.51 -17.85 15.14
N TYR A 194 0.62 -18.20 16.08
CA TYR A 194 -0.16 -19.43 16.04
C TYR A 194 -1.68 -19.25 15.90
N ILE A 195 -2.19 -18.03 15.70
CA ILE A 195 -3.64 -17.78 15.61
C ILE A 195 -4.00 -17.03 14.32
N ILE A 196 -3.56 -17.55 13.17
CA ILE A 196 -4.00 -17.06 11.84
C ILE A 196 -5.32 -17.74 11.43
N SER A 197 -5.62 -18.94 11.97
CA SER A 197 -6.79 -19.73 11.55
C SER A 197 -8.15 -19.26 12.09
N ILE A 198 -8.24 -18.39 13.10
CA ILE A 198 -9.50 -18.17 13.84
C ILE A 198 -10.23 -16.87 13.47
N LYS A 199 -9.61 -15.91 12.78
CA LYS A 199 -10.20 -14.56 12.60
C LYS A 199 -10.78 -14.22 11.22
N ILE A 200 -10.77 -15.14 10.25
CA ILE A 200 -11.46 -14.95 8.96
C ILE A 200 -12.96 -14.61 9.16
N SER A 201 -13.59 -15.18 10.20
CA SER A 201 -15.00 -14.92 10.52
C SER A 201 -15.26 -13.48 10.97
N TYR A 202 -14.27 -12.78 11.53
CA TYR A 202 -14.45 -11.42 12.06
C TYR A 202 -14.34 -10.35 10.98
N LEU A 203 -13.44 -10.53 10.02
CA LEU A 203 -13.30 -9.66 8.84
C LEU A 203 -14.53 -9.73 7.94
N SER A 204 -15.15 -10.91 7.81
CA SER A 204 -16.42 -11.07 7.09
C SER A 204 -17.60 -10.28 7.69
N LYS A 205 -17.55 -9.97 9.00
CA LYS A 205 -18.54 -9.11 9.65
C LYS A 205 -18.30 -7.63 9.33
N PHE A 206 -17.04 -7.18 9.28
CA PHE A 206 -16.71 -5.80 8.91
C PHE A 206 -17.04 -5.49 7.45
N ALA A 207 -16.76 -6.40 6.52
CA ALA A 207 -17.14 -6.26 5.13
C ALA A 207 -18.67 -6.15 4.94
N LYS A 208 -19.46 -6.81 5.82
CA LYS A 208 -20.93 -6.74 5.81
C LYS A 208 -21.52 -5.50 6.51
N THR A 209 -20.79 -4.87 7.43
CA THR A 209 -21.26 -3.64 8.11
C THR A 209 -20.80 -2.35 7.45
N ALA A 210 -19.84 -2.40 6.52
CA ALA A 210 -19.46 -1.25 5.69
C ALA A 210 -20.38 -1.07 4.45
N THR A 211 -21.10 -2.11 4.03
CA THR A 211 -22.04 -2.05 2.89
C THR A 211 -23.34 -1.27 3.15
N PRO A 212 -23.96 -1.28 4.35
CA PRO A 212 -25.24 -0.61 4.57
C PRO A 212 -25.15 0.94 4.57
N GLY A 213 -23.97 1.51 4.79
CA GLY A 213 -23.76 2.97 4.82
C GLY A 213 -23.55 3.61 3.44
N LEU A 214 -23.32 2.81 2.39
CA LEU A 214 -23.00 3.28 1.04
C LEU A 214 -24.20 3.24 0.07
N LEU A 215 -25.38 2.75 0.51
CA LEU A 215 -26.58 2.61 -0.33
C LEU A 215 -27.80 3.42 0.13
N SER A 216 -27.71 4.24 1.18
CA SER A 216 -28.83 5.10 1.60
C SER A 216 -28.70 6.54 1.11
N SER A 217 -28.72 6.74 -0.21
CA SER A 217 -29.13 8.01 -0.80
C SER A 217 -29.63 7.84 -2.25
N GLN A 218 -30.58 6.94 -2.45
CA GLN A 218 -31.53 7.06 -3.57
C GLN A 218 -32.90 6.61 -3.09
N LYS A 219 -33.67 7.59 -2.59
CA LYS A 219 -35.08 7.82 -2.90
C LYS A 219 -35.48 9.20 -2.42
#